data_AF-Q9RWY9-F1
#
_entry.id   AF-Q9RWY9-F1
#
_cell.length_a   1.000
_cell.length_b   1.000
_cell.length_c   1.000
_cell.angle_alpha   90.00
_cell.angle_beta   90.00
_cell.angle_gamma   90.00
#
_symmetry.space_group_name_H-M   'P 1'
#
loop_
_entity.id
_entity.type
_entity.pdbx_description
1 polymer ?
#
loop_
_entity_poly.entity_id
_entity_poly.type
_entity_poly.pdbx_seq_one_letter_code
_entity_poly.pdbx_strand_id
1 'polypeptide(L)'
;MRGVLAALGERVRLNTRELTAEIYGASLWGYSDEVSTRRALRRLHAQGRVFCLGFDSYGSRVWCLPENAGILTPPWKTKRDALAPPESVMLGELLASSFAAGMARAWNTQRLELE
;
A
#
# COMPACT_ATOMS: atom_id res chain seq x y z
N MET A 1 4.92 16.85 -0.63
CA MET A 1 4.71 15.59 0.14
C MET A 1 5.67 15.42 1.33
N ARG A 2 6.33 16.47 1.83
CA ARG A 2 7.14 16.39 3.07
C ARG A 2 6.26 16.16 4.31
N GLY A 3 5.02 16.66 4.30
CA GLY A 3 4.07 16.52 5.41
C GLY A 3 3.74 15.06 5.78
N VAL A 4 3.61 14.14 4.82
CA VAL A 4 3.36 12.71 5.11
C VAL A 4 4.48 12.10 5.93
N LEU A 5 5.73 12.36 5.54
CA LEU A 5 6.89 11.77 6.20
C LEU A 5 7.15 12.43 7.56
N ALA A 6 6.90 13.74 7.67
CA ALA A 6 6.95 14.43 8.96
C ALA A 6 5.89 13.88 9.93
N ALA A 7 4.64 13.74 9.48
CA ALA A 7 3.56 13.18 10.28
C ALA A 7 3.86 11.74 10.74
N LEU A 8 4.45 10.90 9.87
CA LEU A 8 4.89 9.56 10.26
C LEU A 8 6.15 9.53 11.15
N GLY A 9 6.97 10.57 11.10
CA GLY A 9 8.11 10.74 11.98
C GLY A 9 7.69 11.12 13.40
N GLU A 10 6.69 12.00 13.53
CA GLU A 10 6.10 12.36 14.81
C GLU A 10 5.19 11.25 15.36
N ARG A 11 4.42 10.61 14.48
CA ARG A 11 3.52 9.51 14.81
C ARG A 11 3.98 8.23 14.13
N VAL A 12 4.55 7.33 14.95
CA VAL A 12 5.13 6.03 14.57
C VAL A 12 4.32 5.25 13.53
N ARG A 13 2.98 5.29 13.60
CA ARG A 13 2.06 4.72 12.62
C ARG A 13 0.81 5.58 12.49
N LEU A 14 0.24 5.65 11.28
CA LEU A 14 -1.04 6.32 11.04
C LEU A 14 -1.81 5.61 9.91
N ASN A 15 -3.14 5.62 9.98
CA ASN A 15 -3.97 5.21 8.85
C ASN A 15 -4.09 6.34 7.80
N THR A 16 -4.66 6.01 6.64
CA THR A 16 -4.74 6.96 5.51
C THR A 16 -5.57 8.20 5.86
N ARG A 17 -6.66 8.06 6.63
CA ARG A 17 -7.52 9.17 7.03
C ARG A 17 -6.86 10.07 8.06
N GLU A 18 -6.22 9.48 9.06
CA GLU A 18 -5.43 10.19 10.06
C GLU A 18 -4.32 11.00 9.39
N LEU A 19 -3.62 10.42 8.41
CA LEU A 19 -2.62 11.15 7.63
C LEU A 19 -3.21 12.32 6.86
N THR A 20 -4.36 12.13 6.21
CA THR A 20 -5.03 13.23 5.49
C THR A 20 -5.43 14.33 6.48
N ALA A 21 -6.01 13.97 7.62
CA ALA A 21 -6.36 14.93 8.66
C ALA A 21 -5.14 15.68 9.23
N GLU A 22 -3.99 15.00 9.40
CA GLU A 22 -2.77 15.64 9.92
C GLU A 22 -2.16 16.62 8.90
N ILE A 23 -2.25 16.30 7.60
CA ILE A 23 -1.64 17.11 6.52
C ILE A 23 -2.49 18.35 6.20
N TYR A 24 -3.81 18.18 6.17
CA TYR A 24 -4.75 19.20 5.71
C TYR A 24 -5.48 19.89 6.87
N GLY A 25 -5.41 19.34 8.09
CA GLY A 25 -6.14 19.80 9.28
C GLY A 25 -7.48 19.08 9.44
N ALA A 26 -7.81 18.69 10.67
CA ALA A 26 -8.91 17.76 10.99
C ALA A 26 -10.30 18.14 10.45
N SER A 27 -10.58 19.44 10.25
CA SER A 27 -11.87 19.96 9.80
C SER A 27 -11.89 20.46 8.36
N LEU A 28 -10.76 20.41 7.64
CA LEU A 28 -10.59 21.07 6.34
C LEU A 28 -10.43 20.11 5.16
N TRP A 29 -10.31 18.81 5.43
CA TRP A 29 -10.08 17.81 4.39
C TRP A 29 -11.38 17.18 3.88
N GLY A 30 -11.41 16.87 2.59
CA GLY A 30 -12.51 16.17 1.95
C GLY A 30 -12.09 14.84 1.33
N TYR A 31 -13.04 14.20 0.65
CA TYR A 31 -12.81 12.93 -0.04
C TYR A 31 -11.72 13.02 -1.11
N SER A 32 -11.65 14.13 -1.85
CA SER A 32 -10.62 14.37 -2.87
C SER A 32 -9.21 14.37 -2.27
N ASP A 33 -9.04 14.90 -1.07
CA ASP A 33 -7.77 14.96 -0.37
C ASP A 33 -7.36 13.56 0.10
N GLU A 34 -8.30 12.78 0.63
CA GLU A 34 -8.04 11.38 1.00
C GLU A 34 -7.58 10.55 -0.20
N VAL A 35 -8.21 10.73 -1.37
CA VAL A 35 -7.81 10.08 -2.62
C VAL A 35 -6.41 10.54 -3.05
N SER A 36 -6.11 11.83 -2.94
CA SER A 36 -4.80 12.40 -3.24
C SER A 36 -3.72 11.80 -2.33
N THR A 37 -3.95 11.80 -1.00
CA THR A 37 -3.06 11.19 0.00
C THR A 37 -2.83 9.72 -0.32
N ARG A 38 -3.88 8.96 -0.67
CA ARG A 38 -3.76 7.54 -1.04
C ARG A 38 -2.90 7.32 -2.28
N ARG A 39 -3.08 8.13 -3.33
CA ARG A 39 -2.23 8.07 -4.54
C ARG A 39 -0.78 8.38 -4.21
N ALA A 40 -0.58 9.35 -3.34
CA ALA A 40 0.74 9.82 -2.98
C ALA A 40 1.48 8.82 -2.06
N LEU A 41 0.77 8.16 -1.14
CA LEU A 41 1.28 7.03 -0.35
C LEU A 41 1.66 5.83 -1.22
N ARG A 42 0.87 5.50 -2.25
CA ARG A 42 1.25 4.45 -3.22
C ARG A 42 2.56 4.75 -3.92
N ARG A 43 2.79 6.01 -4.32
CA ARG A 43 4.05 6.45 -4.93
C ARG A 43 5.21 6.35 -3.95
N LEU A 44 5.03 6.82 -2.72
CA LEU A 44 6.07 6.73 -1.68
C LEU A 44 6.40 5.28 -1.31
N HIS A 45 5.40 4.41 -1.28
CA HIS A 45 5.58 2.98 -1.03
C HIS A 45 6.38 2.31 -2.14
N ALA A 46 6.05 2.61 -3.41
CA ALA A 46 6.83 2.13 -4.55
C ALA A 46 8.28 2.63 -4.53
N GLN A 47 8.55 3.78 -3.90
CA GLN A 47 9.89 4.31 -3.66
C GLN A 47 10.57 3.75 -2.40
N GLY A 48 9.93 2.85 -1.65
CA GLY A 48 10.45 2.29 -0.41
C GLY A 48 10.53 3.28 0.75
N ARG A 49 9.87 4.44 0.67
CA ARG A 49 9.96 5.52 1.69
C ARG A 49 8.95 5.37 2.82
N VAL A 50 7.91 4.55 2.62
CA VAL A 50 6.89 4.22 3.61
C VAL A 50 6.52 2.75 3.45
N PHE A 51 6.08 2.12 4.54
CA PHE A 51 5.70 0.71 4.56
C PHE A 51 4.22 0.55 4.93
N CYS A 52 3.53 -0.40 4.29
CA CYS A 52 2.13 -0.69 4.57
C CYS A 52 2.02 -1.87 5.55
N LEU A 53 1.64 -1.57 6.80
CA LEU A 53 1.50 -2.58 7.85
C LEU A 53 0.27 -3.48 7.65
N GLY A 54 -0.72 -3.02 6.90
CA GLY A 54 -1.94 -3.78 6.62
C GLY A 54 -3.15 -2.87 6.69
N PHE A 55 -4.23 -3.37 7.29
CA PHE A 55 -5.49 -2.64 7.45
C PHE A 55 -5.84 -2.54 8.94
N ASP A 56 -6.46 -1.44 9.33
CA ASP A 56 -7.10 -1.32 10.64
C ASP A 56 -8.46 -2.03 10.66
N SER A 57 -9.14 -1.98 11.81
CA SER A 57 -10.47 -2.58 12.00
C SER A 57 -11.56 -1.97 11.10
N TYR A 58 -11.32 -0.79 10.54
CA TYR A 58 -12.24 -0.09 9.64
C TYR A 58 -11.87 -0.27 8.16
N GLY A 59 -10.89 -1.12 7.85
CA GLY A 59 -10.43 -1.38 6.49
C GLY A 59 -9.56 -0.27 5.88
N SER A 60 -9.09 0.69 6.68
CA SER A 60 -8.15 1.72 6.23
C SER A 60 -6.72 1.20 6.29
N ARG A 61 -5.92 1.51 5.26
CA ARG A 61 -4.51 1.10 5.24
C ARG A 61 -3.71 1.88 6.28
N VAL A 62 -2.89 1.15 7.02
CA VAL A 62 -2.00 1.68 8.06
C VAL A 62 -0.57 1.72 7.51
N TRP A 63 0.07 2.87 7.71
CA TRP A 63 1.38 3.20 7.16
C TRP A 63 2.36 3.55 8.28
N CYS A 64 3.63 3.25 8.05
CA CYS A 64 4.74 3.64 8.93
C CYS A 64 5.99 3.96 8.11
N LEU A 65 7.01 4.51 8.77
CA LEU A 65 8.34 4.61 8.18
C LEU A 65 8.99 3.21 8.08
N PRO A 66 9.86 2.99 7.07
CA PRO A 66 10.54 1.70 6.87
C PRO A 66 11.35 1.25 8.09
N GLU A 67 11.99 2.20 8.79
CA GLU A 67 12.78 1.95 10.00
C GLU A 67 11.96 1.28 11.11
N ASN A 68 10.68 1.65 11.22
CA ASN A 68 9.77 1.10 12.23
C ASN A 68 9.07 -0.18 11.75
N ALA A 69 9.14 -0.52 10.47
CA ALA A 69 8.39 -1.62 9.88
C ALA A 69 8.78 -2.97 10.49
N GLY A 70 10.06 -3.20 10.78
CA GLY A 70 10.52 -4.46 11.38
C GLY A 70 9.99 -4.71 12.79
N ILE A 71 9.77 -3.64 13.57
CA ILE A 71 9.26 -3.71 14.94
C ILE A 71 7.73 -3.85 14.93
N LEU A 72 7.06 -3.13 14.03
CA LEU A 72 5.60 -3.06 13.99
C LEU A 72 4.95 -4.17 13.16
N THR A 73 5.71 -4.80 12.26
CA THR A 73 5.22 -5.93 11.49
C THR A 73 5.18 -7.15 12.40
N PRO A 74 4.01 -7.74 12.63
CA PRO A 74 3.93 -8.88 13.52
C PRO A 74 4.70 -10.08 12.92
N PRO A 75 5.32 -10.93 13.76
CA PRO A 75 6.27 -11.95 13.32
C PRO A 75 5.67 -13.02 12.39
N TRP A 76 4.34 -13.22 12.44
CA TRP A 76 3.64 -14.13 11.53
C TRP A 76 3.47 -13.58 10.12
N LYS A 77 3.64 -12.26 9.91
CA LYS A 77 3.53 -11.59 8.61
C LYS A 77 4.88 -11.55 7.85
N THR A 78 5.98 -11.79 8.55
CA THR A 78 7.36 -11.73 8.01
C THR A 78 7.64 -12.76 6.90
N LYS A 79 6.75 -13.73 6.65
CA LYS A 79 6.98 -14.84 5.72
C LYS A 79 6.70 -14.58 4.23
N ARG A 80 6.24 -13.40 3.79
CA ARG A 80 5.91 -13.19 2.35
C ARG A 80 6.67 -12.08 1.62
N ASP A 81 6.98 -10.97 2.26
CA ASP A 81 7.55 -9.81 1.55
C ASP A 81 8.99 -9.45 1.97
N ALA A 82 9.55 -10.10 3.00
CA ALA A 82 10.81 -9.70 3.64
C ALA A 82 12.09 -10.31 3.02
N LEU A 83 12.00 -11.09 1.93
CA LEU A 83 13.15 -11.77 1.32
C LEU A 83 13.38 -11.48 -0.17
N ALA A 84 12.60 -10.57 -0.77
CA ALA A 84 12.92 -10.08 -2.11
C ALA A 84 13.50 -8.66 -1.98
N PRO A 85 14.82 -8.44 -2.14
CA PRO A 85 15.26 -7.14 -2.63
C PRO A 85 14.49 -6.82 -3.92
N PRO A 86 14.21 -5.55 -4.25
CA PRO A 86 13.66 -5.23 -5.57
C PRO A 86 14.72 -5.58 -6.61
N GLU A 87 14.69 -6.82 -7.09
CA GLU A 87 15.40 -7.18 -8.31
C GLU A 87 14.91 -6.23 -9.39
N SER A 88 15.88 -5.64 -10.11
CA SER A 88 15.61 -4.86 -11.30
C SER A 88 14.81 -5.73 -12.26
N VAL A 89 13.50 -5.55 -12.31
CA VAL A 89 12.65 -6.21 -13.29
C VAL A 89 13.12 -5.77 -14.67
N MET A 90 13.87 -6.65 -15.34
CA MET A 90 14.21 -6.48 -16.75
C MET A 90 12.88 -6.47 -17.51
N LEU A 91 12.58 -5.34 -18.15
CA LEU A 91 11.33 -5.06 -18.86
C LEU A 91 10.96 -6.13 -19.92
N GLY A 92 11.89 -7.01 -20.28
CA GLY A 92 11.71 -8.08 -21.26
C GLY A 92 10.88 -9.29 -20.79
N GLU A 93 10.80 -9.60 -19.49
CA GLU A 93 10.08 -10.80 -19.01
C GLU A 93 8.59 -10.57 -18.69
N LEU A 94 8.18 -9.31 -18.54
CA LEU A 94 6.79 -8.94 -18.21
C LEU A 94 5.81 -9.14 -19.38
N LEU A 95 6.30 -9.14 -20.62
CA LEU A 95 5.44 -9.38 -21.79
C LEU A 95 5.09 -10.85 -21.99
N ALA A 96 5.96 -11.79 -21.58
CA ALA A 96 5.68 -13.22 -21.69
C ALA A 96 4.66 -13.71 -20.64
N SER A 97 4.71 -13.17 -19.42
CA SER A 97 3.83 -13.56 -18.31
C SER A 97 2.41 -12.94 -18.41
N SER A 98 2.27 -11.79 -19.07
CA SER A 98 0.98 -11.11 -19.23
C SER A 98 0.02 -11.86 -20.17
N PHE A 99 0.53 -12.61 -21.15
CA PHE A 99 -0.31 -13.44 -22.04
C PHE A 99 -0.86 -14.69 -21.34
N ALA A 100 -0.07 -15.33 -20.46
CA ALA A 100 -0.50 -16.53 -19.75
C ALA A 100 -1.52 -16.22 -18.61
N ALA A 101 -1.35 -15.10 -17.91
CA ALA A 101 -2.25 -14.71 -16.83
C ALA A 101 -3.64 -14.22 -17.31
N GLY A 102 -3.73 -13.72 -18.55
CA GLY A 102 -5.00 -13.32 -19.16
C GLY A 102 -5.92 -14.52 -19.46
N MET A 103 -5.36 -15.63 -19.93
CA MET A 103 -6.13 -16.85 -20.25
C MET A 103 -6.66 -17.57 -18.99
N ALA A 104 -5.90 -17.58 -17.89
CA ALA A 104 -6.34 -18.22 -16.65
C ALA A 104 -7.50 -17.47 -15.97
N ARG A 105 -7.59 -16.14 -16.14
CA ARG A 105 -8.70 -15.34 -15.59
C ARG A 105 -9.99 -15.44 -16.41
N ALA A 106 -9.92 -15.71 -17.70
CA ALA A 106 -11.09 -15.87 -18.55
C ALA A 106 -11.85 -17.19 -18.28
N TRP A 107 -11.16 -18.23 -17.78
CA TRP A 107 -11.79 -19.53 -17.51
C TRP A 107 -12.61 -19.56 -16.20
N ASN A 108 -12.27 -18.71 -15.22
CA ASN A 108 -12.89 -18.75 -13.88
C ASN A 108 -14.16 -17.90 -13.74
N THR A 109 -14.54 -17.12 -14.76
CA THR A 109 -15.75 -16.28 -14.73
C THR A 109 -16.99 -16.94 -15.36
N GLN A 110 -16.89 -18.17 -15.90
CA GLN A 110 -18.03 -18.86 -16.52
C GLN A 110 -18.79 -19.81 -15.58
N ARG A 111 -18.49 -19.85 -14.28
CA ARG A 111 -19.07 -20.85 -13.36
C ARG A 111 -19.96 -20.27 -12.24
N LEU A 112 -20.43 -19.03 -12.40
CA LEU A 112 -21.36 -18.37 -11.49
C LEU A 112 -22.52 -17.73 -12.28
N GLU A 113 -23.21 -18.54 -13.06
CA GLU A 113 -24.62 -18.31 -13.38
C GLU A 113 -25.34 -19.67 -13.27
N LEU A 114 -26.58 -19.63 -12.75
CA LEU A 114 -27.47 -20.73 -12.33
C LEU A 114 -27.19 -21.15 -10.87
N GLU A 115 -28.01 -20.84 -9.87
CA GLU A 115 -29.49 -20.74 -9.80
C GLU A 115 -29.95 -19.58 -8.89
#